data_AF-A0A942C9V7-F1
#
_entry.id   AF-A0A942C9V7-F1
#
_cell.length_a   1.000
_cell.length_b   1.000
_cell.length_c   1.000
_cell.angle_alpha   90.00
_cell.angle_beta   90.00
_cell.angle_gamma   90.00
#
_symmetry.space_group_name_H-M   'P 1'
#
loop_
_entity.id
_entity.type
_entity.pdbx_description
1 polymer ?
#
loop_
_entity_poly.entity_id
_entity_poly.type
_entity_poly.pdbx_seq_one_letter_code
_entity_poly.pdbx_strand_id
1 'polypeptide(L)'
;MAIDEVSSDDFNFFSRLKIEEQQLITPKLIGNFDSLAHSPEQYLQAQTIFHRLILDDSQPELHFDRFLTLRNFVRQVGAIPAAWNQIRSFIGVSRSYLEMTVHDHQDFLFVLRAEGFAVNSWMEKVSRFAGQGHRFDSARARTEYRHDPQLHLVNDRADEEDYGPNYFFVHWDAQSVYARQGSLLGRIVAGRTHAYLTASPKEVDEYLNRHLNFSLNPPAISE
;
A
#
# COMPACT_ATOMS: atom_id res chain seq x y z
N MET A 1 2.21 34.76 -23.49
CA MET A 1 1.56 33.53 -23.03
C MET A 1 1.31 33.70 -21.55
N ALA A 2 0.06 33.96 -21.18
CA ALA A 2 -0.35 33.90 -19.79
C ALA A 2 -0.38 32.42 -19.40
N ILE A 3 0.37 32.05 -18.37
CA ILE A 3 0.19 30.76 -17.72
C ILE A 3 -1.05 30.98 -16.86
N ASP A 4 -2.17 30.35 -17.24
CA ASP A 4 -3.36 30.36 -16.40
C ASP A 4 -2.94 29.83 -15.02
N GLU A 5 -3.11 30.66 -13.99
CA GLU A 5 -3.00 30.22 -12.61
C GLU A 5 -4.06 29.14 -12.40
N VAL A 6 -3.65 27.88 -12.49
CA VAL A 6 -4.49 26.75 -12.08
C VAL A 6 -4.77 26.97 -10.61
N SER A 7 -6.02 27.35 -10.32
CA SER A 7 -6.50 27.60 -8.96
C SER A 7 -6.11 26.44 -8.07
N SER A 8 -5.46 26.74 -6.94
CA SER A 8 -5.08 25.76 -5.92
C SER A 8 -6.27 24.97 -5.36
N ASP A 9 -7.51 25.38 -5.65
CA ASP A 9 -8.73 24.71 -5.23
C ASP A 9 -9.06 23.43 -6.04
N ASP A 10 -8.49 23.25 -7.24
CA ASP A 10 -8.83 22.09 -8.11
C ASP A 10 -8.17 20.75 -7.67
N PHE A 11 -7.21 20.79 -6.75
CA PHE A 11 -6.44 19.63 -6.29
C PHE A 11 -6.60 19.32 -4.80
N ASN A 12 -7.81 19.42 -4.27
CA ASN A 12 -8.08 18.80 -2.98
C ASN A 12 -8.18 17.27 -3.12
N PHE A 13 -7.05 16.58 -3.26
CA PHE A 13 -7.02 15.12 -3.36
C PHE A 13 -7.58 14.43 -2.10
N PHE A 14 -7.47 15.06 -0.94
CA PHE A 14 -8.02 14.50 0.30
C PHE A 14 -9.54 14.38 0.26
N SER A 15 -10.24 15.39 -0.29
CA SER A 15 -11.70 15.32 -0.45
C SER A 15 -12.16 14.33 -1.51
N ARG A 16 -11.25 13.82 -2.35
CA ARG A 16 -11.53 12.74 -3.32
C ARG A 16 -11.52 11.35 -2.68
N LEU A 17 -11.01 11.21 -1.45
CA LEU A 17 -11.19 10.00 -0.66
C LEU A 17 -12.65 9.89 -0.21
N LYS A 18 -13.15 8.66 -0.07
CA LYS A 18 -14.44 8.41 0.60
C LYS A 18 -14.37 8.84 2.07
N ILE A 19 -15.51 9.12 2.70
CA ILE A 19 -15.54 9.53 4.11
C ILE A 19 -14.88 8.48 5.01
N GLU A 20 -15.10 7.20 4.75
CA GLU A 20 -14.50 6.10 5.51
C GLU A 20 -12.98 6.04 5.31
N GLU A 21 -12.49 6.31 4.09
CA GLU A 21 -11.06 6.40 3.78
C GLU A 21 -10.42 7.60 4.49
N GLN A 22 -11.10 8.76 4.53
CA GLN A 22 -10.66 9.95 5.27
C GLN A 22 -10.58 9.66 6.78
N GLN A 23 -11.62 9.06 7.36
CA GLN A 23 -11.65 8.67 8.78
C GLN A 23 -10.52 7.69 9.12
N LEU A 24 -10.29 6.70 8.25
CA LEU A 24 -9.30 5.67 8.47
C LEU A 24 -7.85 6.21 8.41
N ILE A 25 -7.56 7.11 7.46
CA ILE A 25 -6.21 7.62 7.25
C ILE A 25 -5.83 8.79 8.18
N THR A 26 -6.82 9.57 8.62
CA THR A 26 -6.59 10.78 9.45
C THR A 26 -5.71 10.51 10.68
N PRO A 27 -5.96 9.49 11.52
CA PRO A 27 -5.10 9.14 12.66
C PRO A 27 -3.62 8.94 12.28
N LYS A 28 -3.37 8.28 11.14
CA LYS A 28 -2.03 7.93 10.64
C LYS A 28 -1.27 9.15 10.12
N LEU A 29 -1.99 10.17 9.64
CA LEU A 29 -1.40 11.42 9.15
C LEU A 29 -1.03 12.36 10.30
N ILE A 30 -1.92 12.52 11.30
CA ILE A 30 -1.72 13.49 12.39
C ILE A 30 -1.02 12.88 13.63
N GLY A 31 -0.81 11.56 13.66
CA GLY A 31 -0.18 10.85 14.77
C GLY A 31 -1.04 10.73 16.03
N ASN A 32 -2.37 10.77 15.89
CA ASN A 32 -3.32 10.64 17.00
C ASN A 32 -4.19 9.39 16.80
N PHE A 33 -3.85 8.30 17.49
CA PHE A 33 -4.47 6.98 17.31
C PHE A 33 -5.66 6.71 18.25
N ASP A 34 -5.84 7.51 19.30
CA ASP A 34 -6.80 7.21 20.38
C ASP A 34 -8.17 7.87 20.18
N SER A 35 -8.31 8.73 19.17
CA SER A 35 -9.54 9.49 18.94
C SER A 35 -10.43 8.84 17.89
N LEU A 36 -11.66 8.47 18.27
CA LEU A 36 -12.69 7.95 17.35
C LEU A 36 -13.38 9.07 16.54
N ALA A 37 -13.31 10.31 17.02
CA ALA A 37 -13.85 11.48 16.34
C ALA A 37 -12.74 12.52 16.18
N HIS A 38 -12.66 13.13 15.01
CA HIS A 38 -11.67 14.18 14.72
C HIS A 38 -12.35 15.54 14.62
N SER A 39 -11.73 16.56 15.21
CA SER A 39 -12.21 17.93 15.08
C SER A 39 -11.99 18.45 13.65
N PRO A 40 -12.70 19.50 13.21
CA PRO A 40 -12.44 20.14 11.92
C PRO A 40 -10.96 20.55 11.72
N GLU A 41 -10.30 21.00 12.79
CA GLU A 41 -8.89 21.38 12.77
C GLU A 41 -7.97 20.17 12.52
N GLN A 42 -8.29 19.01 13.11
CA GLN A 42 -7.55 17.77 12.88
C GLN A 42 -7.72 17.27 11.44
N TYR A 43 -8.91 17.40 10.85
CA TYR A 43 -9.11 17.10 9.44
C TYR A 43 -8.32 18.05 8.52
N LEU A 44 -8.30 19.35 8.82
CA LEU A 44 -7.51 20.32 8.06
C LEU A 44 -6.00 20.02 8.15
N GLN A 45 -5.53 19.62 9.34
CA GLN A 45 -4.14 19.18 9.52
C GLN A 45 -3.85 17.91 8.71
N ALA A 46 -4.73 16.91 8.75
CA ALA A 46 -4.60 15.69 7.97
C ALA A 46 -4.58 15.97 6.47
N GLN A 47 -5.47 16.84 5.99
CA GLN A 47 -5.49 17.30 4.60
C GLN A 47 -4.18 17.96 4.20
N THR A 48 -3.61 18.81 5.07
CA THR A 48 -2.31 19.47 4.81
C THR A 48 -1.18 18.45 4.67
N ILE A 49 -1.13 17.43 5.55
CA ILE A 49 -0.10 16.39 5.51
C ILE A 49 -0.30 15.50 4.27
N PHE A 50 -1.54 15.10 3.98
CA PHE A 50 -1.90 14.33 2.80
C PHE A 50 -1.48 15.06 1.51
N HIS A 51 -1.76 16.36 1.43
CA HIS A 51 -1.37 17.18 0.30
C HIS A 51 0.15 17.16 0.09
N ARG A 52 0.96 17.26 1.15
CA ARG A 52 2.43 17.18 1.04
C ARG A 52 2.94 15.81 0.59
N LEU A 53 2.23 14.73 0.91
CA LEU A 53 2.59 13.39 0.44
C LEU A 53 2.31 13.21 -1.06
N ILE A 54 1.29 13.89 -1.59
CA ILE A 54 0.85 13.71 -2.98
C ILE A 54 1.46 14.75 -3.92
N LEU A 55 1.48 16.02 -3.51
CA LEU A 55 1.91 17.13 -4.35
C LEU A 55 3.41 17.34 -4.23
N ASP A 56 4.05 17.31 -5.39
CA ASP A 56 5.44 17.68 -5.62
C ASP A 56 5.49 18.53 -6.89
N ASP A 57 5.79 19.81 -6.71
CA ASP A 57 5.77 20.81 -7.78
C ASP A 57 6.78 20.51 -8.89
N SER A 58 7.77 19.65 -8.62
CA SER A 58 8.73 19.21 -9.64
C SER A 58 8.17 18.15 -10.58
N GLN A 59 7.09 17.46 -10.21
CA GLN A 59 6.48 16.33 -10.95
C GLN A 59 4.94 16.35 -10.90
N PRO A 60 4.28 17.42 -11.39
CA PRO A 60 2.82 17.56 -11.35
C PRO A 60 2.07 16.45 -12.08
N GLU A 61 2.67 15.88 -13.13
CA GLU A 61 2.10 14.77 -13.88
C GLU A 61 1.95 13.48 -13.06
N LEU A 62 2.65 13.36 -11.93
CA LEU A 62 2.59 12.18 -11.06
C LEU A 62 1.62 12.30 -9.88
N HIS A 63 1.03 13.48 -9.63
CA HIS A 63 0.16 13.71 -8.46
C HIS A 63 -1.00 12.70 -8.40
N PHE A 64 -1.65 12.44 -9.54
CA PHE A 64 -2.78 11.50 -9.57
C PHE A 64 -2.33 10.05 -9.33
N ASP A 65 -1.18 9.64 -9.86
CA ASP A 65 -0.64 8.30 -9.64
C ASP A 65 -0.22 8.10 -8.17
N ARG A 66 0.40 9.12 -7.54
CA ARG A 66 0.70 9.13 -6.10
C ARG A 66 -0.57 9.02 -5.26
N PHE A 67 -1.61 9.79 -5.61
CA PHE A 67 -2.92 9.71 -4.95
C PHE A 67 -3.49 8.29 -5.02
N LEU A 68 -3.49 7.67 -6.21
CA LEU A 68 -3.98 6.31 -6.38
C LEU A 68 -3.14 5.29 -5.59
N THR A 69 -1.82 5.42 -5.57
CA THR A 69 -0.94 4.54 -4.78
C THR A 69 -1.30 4.55 -3.31
N LEU A 70 -1.43 5.74 -2.70
CA LEU A 70 -1.82 5.84 -1.29
C LEU A 70 -3.25 5.33 -1.06
N ARG A 71 -4.21 5.73 -1.90
CA ARG A 71 -5.61 5.30 -1.78
C ARG A 71 -5.75 3.78 -1.91
N ASN A 72 -5.07 3.16 -2.87
CA ASN A 72 -5.08 1.71 -3.05
C ASN A 72 -4.52 0.97 -1.83
N PHE A 73 -3.46 1.51 -1.23
CA PHE A 73 -2.89 0.97 0.00
C PHE A 73 -3.89 1.04 1.16
N VAL A 74 -4.48 2.22 1.37
CA VAL A 74 -5.51 2.47 2.40
C VAL A 74 -6.66 1.50 2.22
N ARG A 75 -7.15 1.30 0.99
CA ARG A 75 -8.25 0.37 0.70
C ARG A 75 -7.89 -1.08 0.99
N GLN A 76 -6.70 -1.51 0.57
CA GLN A 76 -6.33 -2.92 0.69
C GLN A 76 -5.91 -3.29 2.12
N VAL A 77 -5.05 -2.50 2.76
CA VAL A 77 -4.59 -2.79 4.13
C VAL A 77 -5.59 -2.31 5.18
N GLY A 78 -6.35 -1.26 4.90
CA GLY A 78 -7.45 -0.81 5.76
C GLY A 78 -8.58 -1.82 5.91
N ALA A 79 -8.76 -2.71 4.93
CA ALA A 79 -9.67 -3.85 5.03
C ALA A 79 -9.19 -4.94 6.01
N ILE A 80 -7.97 -4.79 6.56
CA ILE A 80 -7.35 -5.70 7.52
C ILE A 80 -7.06 -4.90 8.81
N PRO A 81 -8.06 -4.74 9.72
CA PRO A 81 -7.94 -3.84 10.86
C PRO A 81 -6.72 -4.11 11.74
N ALA A 82 -6.40 -5.39 11.97
CA ALA A 82 -5.24 -5.77 12.77
C ALA A 82 -3.92 -5.27 12.15
N ALA A 83 -3.78 -5.37 10.82
CA ALA A 83 -2.58 -4.92 10.12
C ALA A 83 -2.54 -3.38 10.05
N TRP A 84 -3.69 -2.75 9.78
CA TRP A 84 -3.81 -1.29 9.74
C TRP A 84 -3.41 -0.63 11.06
N ASN A 85 -3.79 -1.25 12.19
CA ASN A 85 -3.47 -0.74 13.53
C ASN A 85 -1.96 -0.71 13.80
N GLN A 86 -1.18 -1.58 13.15
CA GLN A 86 0.27 -1.61 13.32
C GLN A 86 0.99 -0.50 12.53
N ILE A 87 0.35 0.11 11.53
CA ILE A 87 0.94 1.21 10.77
C ILE A 87 0.99 2.45 11.65
N ARG A 88 2.16 3.06 11.77
CA ARG A 88 2.36 4.27 12.56
C ARG A 88 2.17 5.52 11.71
N SER A 89 2.92 5.65 10.63
CA SER A 89 2.88 6.84 9.77
C SER A 89 3.29 6.55 8.33
N PHE A 90 2.85 7.43 7.42
CA PHE A 90 3.35 7.50 6.05
C PHE A 90 4.54 8.46 5.99
N ILE A 91 5.62 8.04 5.33
CA ILE A 91 6.86 8.82 5.19
C ILE A 91 6.91 9.48 3.81
N GLY A 92 6.54 8.73 2.77
CA GLY A 92 6.60 9.22 1.39
C GLY A 92 5.67 8.41 0.48
N VAL A 93 5.26 9.03 -0.63
CA VAL A 93 4.46 8.39 -1.67
C VAL A 93 5.04 8.76 -3.03
N SER A 94 5.40 7.74 -3.79
CA SER A 94 5.85 7.86 -5.17
C SER A 94 4.79 7.32 -6.13
N ARG A 95 5.14 7.27 -7.42
CA ARG A 95 4.22 6.86 -8.48
C ARG A 95 3.60 5.49 -8.20
N SER A 96 4.40 4.47 -7.89
CA SER A 96 3.94 3.07 -7.73
C SER A 96 4.45 2.40 -6.45
N TYR A 97 4.95 3.18 -5.50
CA TYR A 97 5.34 2.70 -4.18
C TYR A 97 5.08 3.77 -3.13
N LEU A 98 4.99 3.35 -1.87
CA LEU A 98 4.99 4.24 -0.72
C LEU A 98 5.92 3.72 0.36
N GLU A 99 6.23 4.62 1.28
CA GLU A 99 7.10 4.40 2.41
C GLU A 99 6.33 4.65 3.70
N MET A 100 6.48 3.76 4.67
CA MET A 100 5.78 3.86 5.93
C MET A 100 6.61 3.30 7.09
N THR A 101 6.21 3.67 8.30
CA THR A 101 6.70 3.04 9.52
C THR A 101 5.58 2.29 10.24
N VAL A 102 5.95 1.25 10.97
CA VAL A 102 5.06 0.49 11.86
C VAL A 102 5.49 0.66 13.31
N HIS A 103 4.61 0.28 14.26
CA HIS A 103 4.94 0.32 15.69
C HIS A 103 6.01 -0.71 16.06
N ASP A 104 5.76 -1.97 15.68
CA ASP A 104 6.69 -3.08 15.85
C ASP A 104 6.62 -3.99 14.62
N HIS A 105 7.77 -4.22 13.96
CA HIS A 105 7.81 -5.02 12.75
C HIS A 105 7.50 -6.50 12.98
N GLN A 106 7.84 -7.08 14.14
CA GLN A 106 7.55 -8.50 14.41
C GLN A 106 6.05 -8.70 14.59
N ASP A 107 5.39 -7.83 15.35
CA ASP A 107 3.93 -7.85 15.53
C ASP A 107 3.22 -7.61 14.20
N PHE A 108 3.70 -6.66 13.39
CA PHE A 108 3.14 -6.41 12.07
C PHE A 108 3.23 -7.64 11.15
N LEU A 109 4.42 -8.26 11.06
CA LEU A 109 4.62 -9.45 10.25
C LEU A 109 3.84 -10.67 10.77
N PHE A 110 3.68 -10.77 12.09
CA PHE A 110 2.84 -11.80 12.72
C PHE A 110 1.37 -11.63 12.30
N VAL A 111 0.84 -10.40 12.37
CA VAL A 111 -0.52 -10.10 11.94
C VAL A 111 -0.71 -10.38 10.46
N LEU A 112 0.19 -9.90 9.59
CA LEU A 112 0.11 -10.18 8.15
C LEU A 112 0.09 -11.69 7.86
N ARG A 113 0.90 -12.47 8.58
CA ARG A 113 0.90 -13.94 8.45
C ARG A 113 -0.45 -14.55 8.86
N ALA A 114 -1.05 -14.07 9.95
CA ALA A 114 -2.37 -14.51 10.40
C ALA A 114 -3.46 -14.21 9.36
N GLU A 115 -3.30 -13.11 8.63
CA GLU A 115 -4.18 -12.65 7.54
C GLU A 115 -3.84 -13.31 6.18
N GLY A 116 -3.00 -14.33 6.19
CA GLY A 116 -2.72 -15.18 5.03
C GLY A 116 -1.64 -14.66 4.09
N PHE A 117 -0.90 -13.61 4.45
CA PHE A 117 0.25 -13.16 3.67
C PHE A 117 1.35 -14.23 3.67
N ALA A 118 2.09 -14.32 2.56
CA ALA A 118 3.34 -15.06 2.51
C ALA A 118 4.45 -14.19 3.10
N VAL A 119 4.80 -14.46 4.37
CA VAL A 119 5.81 -13.70 5.12
C VAL A 119 7.12 -14.48 5.20
N ASN A 120 8.23 -13.87 4.77
CA ASN A 120 9.58 -14.44 4.80
C ASN A 120 9.62 -15.88 4.28
N SER A 121 8.99 -16.06 3.13
CA SER A 121 8.72 -17.34 2.52
C SER A 121 9.99 -18.09 2.16
N TRP A 122 9.89 -19.43 2.04
CA TRP A 122 11.05 -20.24 1.65
C TRP A 122 11.58 -19.86 0.25
N MET A 123 10.69 -19.45 -0.68
CA MET A 123 11.11 -19.00 -2.00
C MET A 123 11.98 -17.75 -1.90
N GLU A 124 11.58 -16.76 -1.10
CA GLU A 124 12.42 -15.57 -0.88
C GLU A 124 13.75 -15.92 -0.21
N LYS A 125 13.76 -16.87 0.73
CA LYS A 125 15.02 -17.35 1.33
C LYS A 125 15.94 -17.95 0.28
N VAL A 126 15.42 -18.79 -0.62
CA VAL A 126 16.20 -19.38 -1.72
C VAL A 126 16.69 -18.28 -2.67
N SER A 127 15.85 -17.32 -3.01
CA SER A 127 16.25 -16.23 -3.91
C SER A 127 17.31 -15.32 -3.26
N ARG A 128 17.26 -15.08 -1.94
CA ARG A 128 18.36 -14.43 -1.19
C ARG A 128 19.68 -15.18 -1.29
N PHE A 129 19.67 -16.51 -1.14
CA PHE A 129 20.89 -17.32 -1.35
C PHE A 129 21.45 -17.21 -2.77
N ALA A 130 20.58 -16.98 -3.76
CA ALA A 130 20.98 -16.72 -5.15
C ALA A 130 21.32 -15.25 -5.44
N GLY A 131 21.38 -14.39 -4.41
CA GLY A 131 21.67 -12.95 -4.56
C GLY A 131 20.52 -12.13 -5.17
N GLN A 132 19.32 -12.70 -5.28
CA GLN A 132 18.13 -12.07 -5.86
C GLN A 132 16.99 -12.09 -4.85
N GLY A 133 16.95 -11.18 -3.88
CA GLY A 133 15.82 -11.13 -2.95
C GLY A 133 15.98 -10.10 -1.86
N HIS A 134 14.89 -9.81 -1.15
CA HIS A 134 14.87 -8.84 -0.06
C HIS A 134 15.83 -9.24 1.05
N ARG A 135 16.66 -8.30 1.48
CA ARG A 135 17.75 -8.59 2.41
C ARG A 135 17.23 -9.01 3.79
N PHE A 136 16.13 -8.38 4.22
CA PHE A 136 15.55 -8.59 5.55
C PHE A 136 14.14 -9.18 5.47
N ASP A 137 13.13 -8.45 5.93
CA ASP A 137 11.77 -8.95 6.01
C ASP A 137 10.95 -8.59 4.76
N SER A 138 10.10 -9.52 4.35
CA SER A 138 9.12 -9.28 3.29
C SER A 138 7.80 -10.00 3.54
N ALA A 139 6.72 -9.40 3.05
CA ALA A 139 5.38 -9.95 3.11
C ALA A 139 4.64 -9.68 1.81
N ARG A 140 4.02 -10.72 1.25
CA ARG A 140 3.26 -10.64 -0.01
C ARG A 140 1.83 -11.10 0.18
N ALA A 141 0.88 -10.30 -0.30
CA ALA A 141 -0.53 -10.70 -0.30
C ALA A 141 -0.75 -11.88 -1.25
N ARG A 142 -1.56 -12.85 -0.83
CA ARG A 142 -2.00 -13.92 -1.75
C ARG A 142 -3.08 -13.37 -2.68
N THR A 143 -3.01 -13.73 -3.94
CA THR A 143 -4.03 -13.36 -4.95
C THR A 143 -4.74 -14.61 -5.45
N GLU A 144 -5.81 -14.43 -6.23
CA GLU A 144 -6.48 -15.56 -6.86
C GLU A 144 -5.67 -16.05 -8.06
N TYR A 145 -5.27 -15.14 -8.94
CA TYR A 145 -4.57 -15.46 -10.19
C TYR A 145 -3.15 -14.88 -10.23
N ARG A 146 -2.29 -15.51 -11.04
CA ARG A 146 -0.88 -15.07 -11.22
C ARG A 146 -0.74 -13.70 -11.90
N HIS A 147 -1.76 -13.26 -12.62
CA HIS A 147 -1.77 -12.00 -13.36
C HIS A 147 -2.34 -10.85 -12.53
N ASP A 148 -2.79 -11.13 -11.31
CA ASP A 148 -3.29 -10.11 -10.40
C ASP A 148 -2.11 -9.31 -9.81
N PRO A 149 -2.23 -7.98 -9.69
CA PRO A 149 -1.29 -7.18 -8.93
C PRO A 149 -1.17 -7.67 -7.49
N GLN A 150 0.05 -7.94 -7.04
CA GLN A 150 0.32 -8.46 -5.71
C GLN A 150 0.91 -7.39 -4.81
N LEU A 151 0.21 -7.05 -3.72
CA LEU A 151 0.75 -6.18 -2.67
C LEU A 151 1.98 -6.83 -2.04
N HIS A 152 3.04 -6.04 -1.91
CA HIS A 152 4.34 -6.47 -1.44
C HIS A 152 4.94 -5.42 -0.52
N LEU A 153 5.24 -5.85 0.71
CA LEU A 153 5.86 -5.04 1.76
C LEU A 153 7.27 -5.57 1.99
N VAL A 154 8.26 -4.69 1.98
CA VAL A 154 9.68 -5.04 2.12
C VAL A 154 10.40 -4.10 3.05
N ASN A 155 11.29 -4.64 3.87
CA ASN A 155 12.11 -3.91 4.81
C ASN A 155 13.59 -3.99 4.39
N ASP A 156 13.91 -3.61 3.16
CA ASP A 156 15.26 -3.81 2.61
C ASP A 156 16.35 -2.96 3.27
N ARG A 157 15.95 -1.91 4.01
CA ARG A 157 16.85 -0.92 4.62
C ARG A 157 16.90 -1.03 6.15
N ALA A 158 16.56 -2.20 6.71
CA ALA A 158 16.43 -2.40 8.15
C ALA A 158 17.71 -2.07 8.96
N ASP A 159 18.89 -2.19 8.33
CA ASP A 159 20.20 -1.92 8.95
C ASP A 159 20.77 -0.53 8.61
N GLU A 160 20.06 0.27 7.82
CA GLU A 160 20.45 1.65 7.53
C GLU A 160 20.03 2.57 8.68
N GLU A 161 20.92 3.50 9.05
CA GLU A 161 20.78 4.40 10.20
C GLU A 161 19.47 5.23 10.14
N ASP A 162 19.06 5.64 8.94
CA ASP A 162 17.90 6.51 8.72
C ASP A 162 16.54 5.77 8.66
N TYR A 163 16.54 4.43 8.55
CA TYR A 163 15.32 3.64 8.32
C TYR A 163 14.98 2.76 9.53
N GLY A 164 15.92 1.91 9.95
CA GLY A 164 15.72 0.96 11.03
C GLY A 164 14.69 -0.15 10.73
N PRO A 165 14.47 -1.08 11.68
CA PRO A 165 13.72 -2.32 11.44
C PRO A 165 12.21 -2.13 11.29
N ASN A 166 11.66 -0.96 11.64
CA ASN A 166 10.22 -0.70 11.57
C ASN A 166 9.80 0.04 10.29
N TYR A 167 10.72 0.17 9.34
CA TYR A 167 10.47 0.84 8.06
C TYR A 167 10.08 -0.15 6.97
N PHE A 168 9.06 0.18 6.18
CA PHE A 168 8.63 -0.66 5.07
C PHE A 168 8.45 0.17 3.80
N PHE A 169 9.00 -0.35 2.71
CA PHE A 169 8.63 0.02 1.35
C PHE A 169 7.48 -0.87 0.91
N VAL A 170 6.47 -0.27 0.30
CA VAL A 170 5.28 -0.97 -0.17
C VAL A 170 5.09 -0.68 -1.64
N HIS A 171 4.89 -1.73 -2.43
CA HIS A 171 4.54 -1.63 -3.84
C HIS A 171 3.61 -2.78 -4.23
N TRP A 172 3.15 -2.75 -5.47
CA TRP A 172 2.49 -3.90 -6.08
C TRP A 172 3.36 -4.44 -7.19
N ASP A 173 3.62 -5.73 -7.11
CA ASP A 173 4.17 -6.48 -8.21
C ASP A 173 3.14 -6.60 -9.33
N ALA A 174 3.57 -6.50 -10.60
CA ALA A 174 2.68 -6.63 -11.76
C ALA A 174 2.06 -8.04 -11.91
N GLN A 175 2.61 -9.02 -11.21
CA GLN A 175 2.17 -10.41 -11.21
C GLN A 175 2.24 -10.96 -9.78
N SER A 176 1.60 -12.10 -9.54
CA SER A 176 1.58 -12.73 -8.23
C SER A 176 2.37 -14.03 -8.26
N VAL A 177 3.41 -14.10 -7.41
CA VAL A 177 4.12 -15.37 -7.13
C VAL A 177 3.36 -16.24 -6.13
N TYR A 178 2.37 -15.67 -5.43
CA TYR A 178 1.54 -16.36 -4.43
C TYR A 178 0.06 -16.43 -4.82
N ALA A 179 -0.20 -16.71 -6.11
CA ALA A 179 -1.54 -16.99 -6.59
C ALA A 179 -2.05 -18.35 -6.09
N ARG A 180 -3.32 -18.40 -5.71
CA ARG A 180 -4.05 -19.64 -5.37
C ARG A 180 -4.19 -20.52 -6.60
N GLN A 181 -4.58 -19.92 -7.72
CA GLN A 181 -4.70 -20.58 -9.02
C GLN A 181 -3.41 -20.36 -9.81
N GLY A 182 -2.57 -21.39 -9.84
CA GLY A 182 -1.33 -21.38 -10.63
C GLY A 182 -0.47 -22.62 -10.41
N SER A 183 0.29 -22.98 -11.44
CA SER A 183 1.29 -24.05 -11.34
C SER A 183 2.56 -23.55 -10.64
N LEU A 184 3.33 -24.47 -10.05
CA LEU A 184 4.64 -24.16 -9.45
C LEU A 184 5.58 -23.49 -10.46
N LEU A 185 5.56 -23.94 -11.72
CA LEU A 185 6.31 -23.33 -12.82
C LEU A 185 5.87 -21.88 -13.08
N GLY A 186 4.55 -21.62 -13.03
CA GLY A 186 3.99 -20.28 -13.16
C GLY A 186 4.50 -19.33 -12.08
N ARG A 187 4.68 -19.81 -10.85
CA ARG A 187 5.24 -19.03 -9.72
C ARG A 187 6.72 -18.71 -9.92
N ILE A 188 7.51 -19.64 -10.47
CA ILE A 188 8.92 -19.41 -10.80
C ILE A 188 9.06 -18.37 -11.92
N VAL A 189 8.23 -18.46 -12.96
CA VAL A 189 8.23 -17.50 -14.07
C VAL A 189 7.85 -16.10 -13.59
N ALA A 190 6.79 -15.99 -12.78
CA ALA A 190 6.42 -14.73 -12.13
C ALA A 190 7.61 -14.20 -11.31
N GLY A 191 8.23 -15.04 -10.48
CA GLY A 191 9.45 -14.75 -9.72
C GLY A 191 10.55 -14.05 -10.53
N ARG A 192 10.74 -14.45 -11.79
CA ARG A 192 11.78 -13.88 -12.69
C ARG A 192 11.36 -12.59 -13.38
N THR A 193 10.07 -12.36 -13.61
CA THR A 193 9.56 -11.12 -14.22
C THR A 193 9.51 -9.96 -13.21
N HIS A 194 9.52 -10.24 -11.91
CA HIS A 194 9.47 -9.23 -10.83
C HIS A 194 10.69 -8.31 -10.73
N ALA A 195 11.84 -8.70 -11.26
CA ALA A 195 13.05 -7.88 -11.16
C ALA A 195 12.92 -6.48 -11.80
N TYR A 196 11.88 -6.24 -12.63
CA TYR A 196 11.79 -5.01 -13.43
C TYR A 196 10.39 -4.39 -13.54
N LEU A 197 9.33 -4.96 -12.96
CA LEU A 197 7.95 -4.49 -13.23
C LEU A 197 7.07 -4.39 -11.97
N THR A 198 6.77 -3.15 -11.58
CA THR A 198 5.69 -2.82 -10.63
C THR A 198 4.38 -2.62 -11.39
N ALA A 199 3.25 -3.00 -10.79
CA ALA A 199 1.93 -2.68 -11.31
C ALA A 199 1.71 -1.17 -11.31
N SER A 200 1.04 -0.63 -12.32
CA SER A 200 0.65 0.79 -12.30
C SER A 200 -0.48 1.02 -11.27
N PRO A 201 -0.59 2.23 -10.69
CA PRO A 201 -1.64 2.52 -9.71
C PRO A 201 -3.05 2.36 -10.27
N LYS A 202 -3.24 2.61 -11.57
CA LYS A 202 -4.52 2.41 -12.26
C LYS A 202 -4.89 0.93 -12.37
N GLU A 203 -3.96 0.07 -12.76
CA GLU A 203 -4.18 -1.38 -12.80
C GLU A 203 -4.52 -1.93 -11.40
N VAL A 204 -3.86 -1.41 -10.36
CA VAL A 204 -4.18 -1.77 -8.97
C VAL A 204 -5.57 -1.28 -8.56
N ASP A 205 -5.95 -0.04 -8.87
CA ASP A 205 -7.29 0.47 -8.54
C ASP A 205 -8.38 -0.34 -9.23
N GLU A 206 -8.20 -0.68 -10.51
CA GLU A 206 -9.11 -1.56 -11.25
C GLU A 206 -9.20 -2.95 -10.63
N TYR A 207 -8.06 -3.54 -10.26
CA TYR A 207 -8.02 -4.83 -9.57
C TYR A 207 -8.78 -4.78 -8.24
N LEU A 208 -8.53 -3.77 -7.40
CA LEU A 208 -9.20 -3.61 -6.11
C LEU A 208 -10.70 -3.31 -6.28
N ASN A 209 -11.10 -2.56 -7.31
CA ASN A 209 -12.51 -2.34 -7.62
C ASN A 209 -13.24 -3.63 -8.01
N ARG A 210 -12.55 -4.59 -8.65
CA ARG A 210 -13.13 -5.90 -8.96
C ARG A 210 -13.24 -6.82 -7.74
N HIS A 211 -12.36 -6.69 -6.74
CA HIS A 211 -12.24 -7.69 -5.66
C HIS A 211 -12.74 -7.21 -4.29
N LEU A 212 -12.60 -5.92 -3.96
CA LEU A 212 -13.02 -5.38 -2.66
C LEU A 212 -14.47 -4.90 -2.66
N ASN A 213 -15.03 -4.51 -3.82
CA ASN A 213 -16.44 -4.08 -3.89
C ASN A 213 -17.43 -5.24 -3.63
N PHE A 214 -17.02 -6.50 -3.79
CA PHE A 214 -17.84 -7.67 -3.44
C PHE A 214 -17.98 -7.89 -1.92
N SER A 215 -17.10 -7.32 -1.09
CA SER A 215 -17.15 -7.53 0.37
C SER A 215 -18.05 -6.54 1.11
N LEU A 216 -18.52 -5.46 0.47
CA LEU A 216 -19.42 -4.47 1.09
C LEU A 216 -20.89 -4.67 0.75
N ASN A 217 -21.22 -5.57 -0.19
CA ASN A 217 -22.57 -6.03 -0.46
C ASN A 217 -22.54 -7.57 -0.51
N PRO A 218 -22.76 -8.28 0.61
CA PRO A 218 -22.95 -9.72 0.53
C PRO A 218 -24.11 -10.01 -0.43
N PRO A 219 -24.04 -11.06 -1.27
CA PRO A 219 -25.19 -11.47 -2.06
C PRO A 219 -26.37 -11.65 -1.11
N ALA A 220 -27.50 -11.00 -1.43
CA ALA A 220 -28.74 -11.22 -0.70
C ALA A 220 -28.96 -12.74 -0.66
N ILE A 221 -28.93 -13.30 0.55
CA ILE A 221 -29.31 -14.69 0.76
C ILE A 221 -30.77 -14.74 0.33
N SER A 222 -31.03 -15.38 -0.80
CA SER A 222 -32.40 -15.70 -1.21
C SER A 222 -32.87 -16.80 -0.26
N GLU A 223 -33.90 -16.47 0.53
CA GLU A 223 -34.68 -17.47 1.27
C GLU A 223 -35.45 -18.39 0.30
#